data_AF-A0A7J4LN03-F1
#
_entry.id   AF-A0A7J4LN03-F1
#
_cell.length_a   1.000
_cell.length_b   1.000
_cell.length_c   1.000
_cell.angle_alpha   90.00
_cell.angle_beta   90.00
_cell.angle_gamma   90.00
#
_symmetry.space_group_name_H-M   'P 1'
#
loop_
_entity.id
_entity.type
_entity.pdbx_description
1 polymer ?
#
loop_
_entity_poly.entity_id
_entity_poly.type
_entity_poly.pdbx_seq_one_letter_code
_entity_poly.pdbx_strand_id
1 'polypeptide(L)' 'MEIISIDKAGRIVIPGALRKKLKLNESSRLLIADVKNDLLIIKKINIEKAGRSA' A
#
# COMPACT_ATOMS: atom_id res chain seq x y z
N MET A 1 -0.48 -8.09 15.10
CA MET A 1 0.83 -7.63 14.59
C MET A 1 1.43 -8.83 13.88
N GLU A 2 1.85 -8.68 12.63
CA GLU A 2 2.34 -9.80 11.81
C GLU A 2 3.70 -9.39 11.24
N ILE A 3 4.70 -10.26 11.40
CA ILE A 3 6.04 -10.05 10.83
C ILE A 3 6.01 -10.61 9.40
N ILE A 4 6.43 -9.79 8.45
CA ILE A 4 6.51 -10.16 7.04
C ILE A 4 7.93 -9.91 6.53
N SER A 5 8.38 -10.75 5.60
CA SER A 5 9.69 -10.63 4.97
C SER A 5 9.56 -10.03 3.57
N ILE A 6 10.61 -9.33 3.14
CA ILE A 6 10.77 -8.88 1.76
C ILE A 6 11.24 -10.08 0.93
N ASP A 7 10.61 -10.33 -0.21
CA ASP A 7 11.03 -11.40 -1.11
C ASP A 7 12.29 -11.05 -1.91
N LYS A 8 12.82 -12.00 -2.68
CA LYS A 8 14.05 -11.80 -3.48
C LYS A 8 13.94 -10.66 -4.51
N ALA A 9 12.73 -10.27 -4.89
CA ALA A 9 12.48 -9.18 -5.83
C ALA A 9 12.24 -7.84 -5.13
N GLY A 10 12.41 -7.76 -3.81
CA GLY A 10 12.19 -6.53 -3.05
C GLY A 10 10.72 -6.24 -2.74
N ARG A 11 9.82 -7.22 -2.88
CA ARG A 11 8.38 -7.02 -2.69
C ARG A 11 7.94 -7.38 -1.28
N ILE A 12 6.92 -6.68 -0.80
CA ILE A 12 6.23 -6.97 0.46
C ILE A 12 4.84 -7.55 0.15
N VAL A 13 4.48 -8.65 0.78
CA VAL A 13 3.14 -9.22 0.69
C VAL A 13 2.24 -8.57 1.73
N ILE A 14 1.13 -7.97 1.31
CA ILE A 14 0.08 -7.53 2.23
C ILE A 14 -0.77 -8.76 2.60
N PRO A 15 -0.82 -9.19 3.88
CA PRO A 15 -1.59 -10.36 4.32
C PRO A 15 -3.06 -10.30 3.92
N GLY A 16 -3.66 -11.47 3.64
CA GLY A 16 -5.04 -11.56 3.15
C GLY A 16 -6.07 -10.89 4.06
N ALA A 17 -5.89 -10.96 5.39
CA ALA A 17 -6.75 -10.29 6.36
C ALA A 17 -6.69 -8.76 6.23
N LEU A 18 -5.50 -8.18 6.03
CA LEU A 18 -5.33 -6.75 5.83
C LEU A 18 -5.89 -6.29 4.48
N ARG A 19 -5.71 -7.08 3.41
CA ARG A 19 -6.31 -6.79 2.10
C ARG A 19 -7.84 -6.72 2.19
N LYS A 20 -8.48 -7.67 2.89
CA LYS A 20 -9.94 -7.66 3.12
C LYS A 20 -10.39 -6.42 3.90
N LYS A 21 -9.70 -6.11 5.00
CA LYS A 21 -10.00 -4.92 5.85
C LYS A 21 -9.90 -3.61 5.07
N LEU A 22 -8.89 -3.48 4.21
CA LEU A 22 -8.63 -2.30 3.39
C LEU A 22 -9.36 -2.32 2.03
N LYS A 23 -10.14 -3.38 1.75
CA LYS A 23 -10.81 -3.61 0.46
C LYS A 23 -9.84 -3.45 -0.71
N LEU A 24 -8.67 -4.09 -0.61
CA LEU A 24 -7.65 -4.10 -1.67
C LEU A 24 -7.89 -5.28 -2.59
N ASN A 25 -7.73 -5.01 -3.88
CA ASN A 25 -7.82 -5.96 -4.98
C ASN A 25 -6.71 -5.62 -6.01
N GLU A 26 -6.65 -6.38 -7.10
CA GLU A 26 -5.61 -6.23 -8.13
C GLU A 26 -5.65 -4.86 -8.85
N SER A 27 -6.81 -4.20 -8.90
CA SER A 27 -6.94 -2.86 -9.47
C SER A 27 -6.63 -1.73 -8.48
N SER A 28 -6.46 -2.06 -7.20
CA SER A 28 -6.17 -1.06 -6.17
C SER A 28 -4.78 -0.47 -6.39
N ARG A 29 -4.70 0.86 -6.28
CA ARG A 29 -3.45 1.60 -6.37
C ARG A 29 -3.07 2.11 -4.99
N LEU A 30 -1.79 1.95 -4.67
CA LEU A 30 -1.21 2.34 -3.38
C LEU A 30 -0.14 3.40 -3.63
N LEU A 31 -0.14 4.44 -2.81
CA LEU A 31 0.85 5.50 -2.81
C LEU A 31 1.77 5.31 -1.61
N ILE A 32 3.07 5.30 -1.84
CA ILE A 32 4.06 5.55 -0.79
C ILE A 32 3.98 7.03 -0.46
N ALA A 33 3.41 7.36 0.70
CA ALA A 33 3.10 8.73 1.07
C ALA A 33 4.23 9.39 1.87
N ASP A 34 5.01 8.62 2.63
CA ASP A 34 6.11 9.12 3.46
C ASP A 34 7.09 8.00 3.86
N VAL A 35 8.32 8.37 4.19
CA VAL A 35 9.40 7.52 4.72
C VAL A 35 10.16 8.28 5.81
N LYS A 36 10.10 7.81 7.07
CA LYS A 36 10.80 8.46 8.19
C LYS A 36 11.17 7.45 9.28
N ASN A 37 12.42 7.44 9.73
CA ASN A 37 12.91 6.66 10.88
C ASN A 37 12.38 5.21 10.86
N ASP A 38 12.58 4.50 9.75
CA ASP A 38 12.12 3.12 9.50
C ASP A 38 10.60 2.92 9.36
N LEU A 39 9.82 3.99 9.35
CA LEU A 39 8.39 3.96 9.04
C LEU A 39 8.13 4.24 7.56
N LEU A 40 7.49 3.29 6.88
CA LEU A 40 6.93 3.46 5.53
C LEU A 40 5.41 3.62 5.63
N ILE A 41 4.87 4.75 5.17
CA ILE A 41 3.43 4.98 5.15
C ILE A 41 2.89 4.74 3.74
N ILE A 42 1.98 3.77 3.60
CA ILE A 42 1.33 3.43 2.34
C ILE A 42 -0.17 3.77 2.44
N LYS A 43 -0.70 4.53 1.48
CA LYS A 43 -2.11 4.91 1.40
C LYS A 43 -2.77 4.33 0.15
N LYS A 44 -3.99 3.82 0.30
CA LYS A 44 -4.85 3.52 -0.86
C LYS A 44 -5.26 4.83 -1.53
N ILE A 45 -5.11 4.92 -2.84
CA ILE A 45 -5.53 6.09 -3.62
C ILE A 45 -6.62 5.72 -4.61
N ASN A 46 -7.53 6.67 -4.85
CA ASN A 46 -8.52 6.60 -5.92
C ASN A 46 -8.05 7.57 -7.02
N ILE A 47 -7.40 7.03 -8.06
CA ILE A 47 -6.78 7.84 -9.12
C ILE A 47 -7.83 8.71 -9.85
N GLU A 48 -9.09 8.28 -9.91
CA GLU A 48 -10.20 9.06 -10.49
C GLU A 48 -10.42 10.43 -9.82
N LYS A 49 -10.01 10.60 -8.56
CA LYS A 49 -10.15 11.88 -7.84
C LYS A 49 -8.88 12.73 -7.84
N ALA A 50 -7.75 12.21 -8.34
CA ALA A 50 -6.46 12.89 -8.30
C ALA A 50 -6.21 13.80 -9.52
N GLY A 51 -7.09 13.79 -10.53
CA GLY A 51 -6.94 14.54 -11.79
C GLY A 51 -7.66 15.89 -11.86
N ARG A 52 -8.08 16.49 -10.74
CA ARG A 52 -8.67 17.85 -10.71
C ARG A 52 -7.92 18.74 -9.73
N SER A 53 -6.66 19.00 -9.99
CA SER A 53 -5.87 20.10 -9.40
C SER A 53 -4.63 20.30 -10.25
N ALA A 54 -4.83 20.84 -11.45
CA ALA A 54 -3.85 21.56 -12.26
C ALA A 54 -4.64 22.38 -13.29
#